data_AF-Q1ZQC3-F1
#
_entry.id   AF-Q1ZQC3-F1
#
_cell.length_a   1.000
_cell.length_b   1.000
_cell.length_c   1.000
_cell.angle_alpha   90.00
_cell.angle_beta   90.00
_cell.angle_gamma   90.00
#
_symmetry.space_group_name_H-M   'P 1'
#
loop_
_entity.id
_entity.type
_entity.pdbx_description
1 polymer ?
#
loop_
_entity_poly.entity_id
_entity_poly.type
_entity_poly.pdbx_seq_one_letter_code
_entity_poly.pdbx_strand_id
1 'polypeptide(L)'
;MTEYKWQGWGFFPLFISKQAFAKIVSDKKWQHWTEDLTVDEIKDKRRFYSRSCADLLRPIESGRYVISQDSDTKPLFSLLLPSKNEDDEKVINITQLQLLALGEVSLLYIHFDSSLIFTESDISKLNKTVFQWEPRTQKHQVSQWLSAEDKIQGLKQHISELLDIPLEQDSHYEEDTFGHELVNCTWIKQINGFEDDKSICVSELSAGINCNDPRYKLSKTEKQRLVDSQFDYWADWRCQFNLNRLVFVDQTPEESSLKWNLSNNHYYLDLFAAVIYQRTILNRFKDEMMLCSNKQRGELYERISNFRRQYKITHISTYPFAERLYQYFCDQADLSSIEDKTFIELEHNHALWKQAREESTNTVLLLVSLVAALLVPASSIATIMALSDDQMTPVYWILSGCITLITIVVMVWPPFKRYLKDRKLE
;
A
#
# COMPACT_ATOMS: atom_id res chain seq x y z
N MET A 1 42.24 -3.54 3.30
CA MET A 1 41.13 -2.64 2.89
C MET A 1 39.86 -3.42 3.13
N THR A 2 38.86 -2.84 3.79
CA THR A 2 37.63 -3.56 4.15
C THR A 2 36.80 -3.86 2.91
N GLU A 3 36.39 -5.11 2.77
CA GLU A 3 35.66 -5.67 1.63
C GLU A 3 34.25 -6.10 2.03
N TYR A 4 33.33 -5.98 1.08
CA TYR A 4 31.92 -6.20 1.32
C TYR A 4 31.22 -6.95 0.17
N LYS A 5 30.20 -7.75 0.50
CA LYS A 5 29.19 -8.23 -0.44
C LYS A 5 27.94 -7.35 -0.35
N TRP A 6 27.20 -7.28 -1.46
CA TRP A 6 26.00 -6.46 -1.57
C TRP A 6 24.88 -7.23 -2.25
N GLN A 7 23.66 -7.08 -1.74
CA GLN A 7 22.42 -7.42 -2.43
C GLN A 7 21.38 -6.33 -2.18
N GLY A 8 20.46 -6.14 -3.12
CA GLY A 8 19.44 -5.10 -3.06
C GLY A 8 18.07 -5.60 -3.47
N TRP A 9 17.04 -4.94 -2.95
CA TRP A 9 15.65 -5.15 -3.34
C TRP A 9 14.97 -3.80 -3.54
N GLY A 10 14.38 -3.60 -4.71
CA GLY A 10 13.50 -2.47 -5.02
C GLY A 10 12.05 -2.86 -4.84
N PHE A 11 11.24 -1.97 -4.28
CA PHE A 11 9.81 -2.17 -4.07
C PHE A 11 9.04 -1.11 -4.84
N PHE A 12 8.10 -1.56 -5.67
CA PHE A 12 7.27 -0.70 -6.49
C PHE A 12 5.79 -1.06 -6.36
N PRO A 13 4.99 -0.23 -5.69
CA PRO A 13 3.54 -0.38 -5.63
C PRO A 13 2.87 -0.11 -6.97
N LEU A 14 2.03 -1.04 -7.38
CA LEU A 14 1.26 -1.06 -8.61
C LEU A 14 -0.23 -0.95 -8.28
N PHE A 15 -0.85 0.11 -8.76
CA PHE A 15 -2.29 0.34 -8.63
C PHE A 15 -3.02 -0.24 -9.84
N ILE A 16 -3.04 -1.58 -9.92
CA ILE A 16 -3.62 -2.32 -11.04
C ILE A 16 -4.88 -3.06 -10.62
N SER A 17 -5.82 -3.22 -11.56
CA SER A 17 -7.03 -3.99 -11.31
C SER A 17 -6.72 -5.49 -11.17
N LYS A 18 -7.61 -6.24 -10.51
CA LYS A 18 -7.50 -7.71 -10.42
C LYS A 18 -7.41 -8.38 -11.79
N GLN A 19 -8.06 -7.81 -12.81
CA GLN A 19 -8.00 -8.31 -14.18
C GLN A 19 -6.62 -8.08 -14.81
N ALA A 20 -6.04 -6.88 -14.62
CA ALA A 20 -4.69 -6.58 -15.09
C ALA A 20 -3.65 -7.46 -14.40
N PHE A 21 -3.76 -7.65 -13.07
CA PHE A 21 -2.92 -8.58 -12.32
C PHE A 21 -3.01 -10.01 -12.89
N ALA A 22 -4.24 -10.53 -13.08
CA ALA A 22 -4.45 -11.85 -13.63
C ALA A 22 -3.85 -12.00 -15.05
N LYS A 23 -3.93 -10.96 -15.88
CA LYS A 23 -3.31 -10.93 -17.21
C LYS A 23 -1.78 -11.03 -17.11
N ILE A 24 -1.14 -10.24 -16.23
CA ILE A 24 0.31 -10.26 -16.02
C ILE A 24 0.78 -11.68 -15.66
N VAL A 25 0.16 -12.28 -14.63
CA VAL A 25 0.60 -13.58 -14.10
C VAL A 25 0.14 -14.78 -14.93
N SER A 26 -0.68 -14.55 -15.97
CA SER A 26 -1.07 -15.62 -16.91
C SER A 26 0.01 -15.97 -17.93
N ASP A 27 1.05 -15.13 -18.07
CA ASP A 27 2.24 -15.47 -18.84
C ASP A 27 2.97 -16.64 -18.16
N LYS A 28 3.43 -17.61 -18.95
CA LYS A 28 4.10 -18.84 -18.49
C LYS A 28 5.40 -18.58 -17.71
N LYS A 29 5.92 -17.36 -17.75
CA LYS A 29 7.11 -16.94 -17.00
C LYS A 29 6.84 -16.79 -15.50
N TRP A 30 5.59 -16.51 -15.11
CA TRP A 30 5.21 -16.32 -13.71
C TRP A 30 4.80 -17.64 -13.09
N GLN A 31 5.54 -18.05 -12.06
CA GLN A 31 5.24 -19.24 -11.28
C GLN A 31 4.63 -18.84 -9.95
N HIS A 32 3.64 -19.61 -9.48
CA HIS A 32 3.09 -19.36 -8.16
C HIS A 32 4.15 -19.74 -7.10
N TRP A 33 4.25 -18.99 -6.01
CA TRP A 33 5.33 -19.22 -5.02
C TRP A 33 5.32 -20.62 -4.37
N THR A 34 4.23 -21.38 -4.50
CA THR A 34 4.08 -22.75 -4.00
C THR A 34 4.45 -23.83 -5.01
N GLU A 35 4.66 -23.49 -6.28
CA GLU A 35 4.70 -24.45 -7.39
C GLU A 35 5.81 -25.51 -7.24
N ASP A 36 6.96 -25.12 -6.68
CA ASP A 36 8.11 -26.00 -6.43
C ASP A 36 8.27 -26.43 -4.97
N LEU A 37 7.25 -26.21 -4.13
CA LEU A 37 7.33 -26.49 -2.69
C LEU A 37 6.44 -27.65 -2.30
N THR A 38 6.97 -28.53 -1.44
CA THR A 38 6.18 -29.56 -0.77
C THR A 38 5.20 -28.95 0.23
N VAL A 39 4.15 -29.71 0.58
CA VAL A 39 3.13 -29.27 1.54
C VAL A 39 3.74 -28.90 2.90
N ASP A 40 4.80 -29.58 3.33
CA ASP A 40 5.45 -29.30 4.61
C ASP A 40 6.36 -28.07 4.53
N GLU A 41 7.06 -27.84 3.42
CA GLU A 41 7.81 -26.60 3.19
C GLU A 41 6.88 -25.37 3.12
N ILE A 42 5.71 -25.51 2.49
CA ILE A 42 4.67 -24.47 2.48
C ILE A 42 4.22 -24.15 3.90
N LYS A 43 3.96 -25.17 4.72
CA LYS A 43 3.59 -24.97 6.13
C LYS A 43 4.71 -24.27 6.89
N ASP A 44 5.95 -24.73 6.74
CA ASP A 44 7.09 -24.17 7.45
C ASP A 44 7.35 -22.71 7.08
N LYS A 45 7.30 -22.37 5.79
CA LYS A 45 7.40 -20.97 5.35
C LYS A 45 6.25 -20.11 5.87
N ARG A 46 5.04 -20.66 6.01
CA ARG A 46 3.88 -19.95 6.54
C ARG A 46 3.88 -19.82 8.07
N ARG A 47 4.61 -20.67 8.82
CA ARG A 47 4.70 -20.60 10.30
C ARG A 47 5.30 -19.30 10.81
N PHE A 48 6.13 -18.65 10.00
CA PHE A 48 6.71 -17.34 10.30
C PHE A 48 5.64 -16.27 10.59
N TYR A 49 4.50 -16.33 9.91
CA TYR A 49 3.47 -15.29 9.98
C TYR A 49 2.35 -15.67 10.93
N SER A 50 1.66 -14.65 11.45
CA SER A 50 0.33 -14.87 12.02
C SER A 50 -0.62 -15.44 10.95
N ARG A 51 -1.68 -16.15 11.36
CA ARG A 51 -2.57 -16.84 10.40
C ARG A 51 -3.13 -15.89 9.33
N SER A 52 -3.61 -14.72 9.73
CA SER A 52 -4.13 -13.71 8.80
C SER A 52 -3.06 -13.16 7.87
N CYS A 53 -1.84 -12.95 8.35
CA CYS A 53 -0.75 -12.43 7.53
C CYS A 53 -0.16 -13.49 6.59
N ALA A 54 -0.20 -14.76 6.97
CA ALA A 54 0.18 -15.86 6.07
C ALA A 54 -0.73 -15.88 4.84
N ASP A 55 -2.03 -15.64 5.01
CA ASP A 55 -2.98 -15.57 3.88
C ASP A 55 -2.78 -14.34 2.99
N LEU A 56 -2.22 -13.25 3.52
CA LEU A 56 -1.90 -12.04 2.74
C LEU A 56 -0.55 -12.12 2.03
N LEU A 57 0.51 -12.54 2.73
CA LEU A 57 1.89 -12.49 2.25
C LEU A 57 2.33 -13.77 1.53
N ARG A 58 1.67 -14.90 1.84
CA ARG A 58 1.95 -16.23 1.29
C ARG A 58 0.62 -16.98 0.98
N PRO A 59 -0.28 -16.41 0.16
CA PRO A 59 -1.57 -17.03 -0.14
C PRO A 59 -1.40 -18.37 -0.85
N ILE A 60 -2.16 -19.41 -0.48
CA ILE A 60 -2.00 -20.75 -1.10
C ILE A 60 -2.58 -20.80 -2.52
N GLU A 61 -3.67 -20.07 -2.77
CA GLU A 61 -4.42 -20.20 -4.03
C GLU A 61 -3.95 -19.24 -5.12
N SER A 62 -3.82 -17.95 -4.79
CA SER A 62 -3.38 -16.93 -5.74
C SER A 62 -2.96 -15.66 -4.99
N GLY A 63 -2.04 -14.92 -5.58
CA GLY A 63 -1.68 -13.57 -5.15
C GLY A 63 -0.19 -13.34 -5.01
N ARG A 64 0.66 -14.37 -5.02
CA ARG A 64 2.12 -14.20 -5.05
C ARG A 64 2.74 -15.04 -6.16
N TYR A 65 3.40 -14.35 -7.08
CA TYR A 65 4.04 -14.95 -8.24
C TYR A 65 5.49 -14.50 -8.35
N VAL A 66 6.32 -15.36 -8.90
CA VAL A 66 7.75 -15.15 -9.03
C VAL A 66 8.16 -15.42 -10.48
N ILE A 67 9.01 -14.54 -11.01
CA ILE A 67 9.86 -14.85 -12.16
C ILE A 67 11.28 -15.02 -11.59
N SER A 68 11.85 -16.21 -11.73
CA SER A 68 13.25 -16.48 -11.45
C SER A 68 13.91 -17.06 -12.69
N GLN A 69 15.08 -16.54 -13.04
CA GLN A 69 16.00 -17.21 -13.97
C GLN A 69 16.85 -18.18 -13.14
N ASP A 70 17.04 -19.41 -13.63
CA ASP A 70 17.98 -20.36 -13.02
C ASP A 70 19.40 -19.79 -13.07
N SER A 71 20.26 -20.22 -12.13
CA SER A 71 21.64 -19.72 -12.01
C SER A 71 22.49 -19.86 -13.28
N ASP A 72 22.12 -20.77 -14.19
CA ASP A 72 22.82 -21.04 -15.44
C ASP A 72 22.24 -20.27 -16.65
N THR A 73 21.17 -19.50 -16.43
CA THR A 73 20.50 -18.70 -17.46
C THR A 73 20.88 -17.22 -17.36
N LYS A 74 20.79 -16.50 -18.49
CA LYS A 74 21.11 -15.06 -18.52
C LYS A 74 20.21 -14.29 -17.54
N PRO A 75 20.73 -13.26 -16.84
CA PRO A 75 19.90 -12.42 -15.97
C PRO A 75 18.78 -11.75 -16.76
N LEU A 76 17.71 -11.32 -16.06
CA LEU A 76 16.61 -10.60 -16.70
C LEU A 76 17.12 -9.27 -17.28
N PHE A 77 17.87 -8.54 -16.46
CA PHE A 77 18.50 -7.28 -16.84
C PHE A 77 19.88 -7.14 -16.18
N SER A 78 20.83 -6.52 -16.87
CA SER A 78 22.16 -6.19 -16.35
C SER A 78 22.40 -4.69 -16.37
N LEU A 79 22.91 -4.14 -15.28
CA LEU A 79 23.20 -2.71 -15.18
C LEU A 79 24.41 -2.36 -16.05
N LEU A 80 24.28 -1.33 -16.88
CA LEU A 80 25.40 -0.74 -17.59
C LEU A 80 26.01 0.37 -16.74
N LEU A 81 27.13 0.06 -16.09
CA LEU A 81 27.95 1.08 -15.43
C LEU A 81 28.84 1.76 -16.47
N PRO A 82 28.99 3.09 -16.43
CA PRO A 82 29.99 3.78 -17.24
C PRO A 82 31.38 3.38 -16.72
N SER A 83 31.97 2.36 -17.34
CA SER A 83 33.30 1.89 -16.99
C SER A 83 34.37 2.88 -17.45
N LYS A 84 35.41 3.07 -16.62
CA LYS A 84 36.66 3.74 -17.02
C LYS A 84 37.74 2.78 -17.54
N ASN A 85 37.59 1.46 -17.34
CA ASN A 85 38.56 0.43 -17.71
C ASN A 85 37.84 -0.83 -18.21
N GLU A 86 38.22 -1.36 -19.37
CA GLU A 86 37.58 -2.51 -20.03
C GLU A 86 37.68 -3.84 -19.23
N ASP A 87 38.56 -3.93 -18.23
CA ASP A 87 38.88 -5.19 -17.53
C ASP A 87 38.16 -5.41 -16.18
N ASP A 88 37.34 -4.46 -15.70
CA ASP A 88 36.75 -4.52 -14.34
C ASP A 88 35.25 -4.18 -14.37
N GLU A 89 34.50 -4.88 -15.25
CA GLU A 89 33.06 -4.70 -15.37
C GLU A 89 32.36 -5.16 -14.09
N LYS A 90 32.03 -4.18 -13.24
CA LYS A 90 31.18 -4.45 -12.08
C LYS A 90 29.74 -4.70 -12.54
N VAL A 91 29.37 -5.96 -12.76
CA VAL A 91 28.03 -6.32 -13.21
C VAL A 91 27.07 -6.45 -12.02
N ILE A 92 25.95 -5.72 -12.09
CA ILE A 92 24.81 -5.85 -11.19
C ILE A 92 23.64 -6.37 -12.00
N ASN A 93 23.01 -7.43 -11.53
CA ASN A 93 21.98 -8.15 -12.27
C ASN A 93 20.64 -8.09 -11.55
N ILE A 94 19.56 -8.04 -12.33
CA ILE A 94 18.23 -8.39 -11.88
C ILE A 94 18.00 -9.85 -12.22
N THR A 95 17.97 -10.71 -11.20
CA THR A 95 17.83 -12.16 -11.35
C THR A 95 16.42 -12.65 -11.09
N GLN A 96 15.64 -11.86 -10.33
CA GLN A 96 14.31 -12.27 -9.90
C GLN A 96 13.38 -11.06 -9.78
N LEU A 97 12.11 -11.28 -10.20
CA LEU A 97 11.00 -10.38 -9.92
C LEU A 97 9.94 -11.14 -9.12
N GLN A 98 9.31 -10.47 -8.14
CA GLN A 98 8.16 -11.05 -7.43
C GLN A 98 7.00 -10.07 -7.47
N LEU A 99 5.79 -10.57 -7.64
CA LEU A 99 4.58 -9.78 -7.65
C LEU A 99 3.63 -10.31 -6.57
N LEU A 100 3.21 -9.42 -5.66
CA LEU A 100 2.35 -9.74 -4.53
C LEU A 100 1.09 -8.87 -4.53
N ALA A 101 -0.10 -9.45 -4.64
CA ALA A 101 -1.37 -8.75 -4.51
C ALA A 101 -1.75 -8.54 -3.04
N LEU A 102 -1.99 -7.28 -2.65
CA LEU A 102 -2.43 -6.88 -1.33
C LEU A 102 -3.67 -5.95 -1.45
N GLY A 103 -4.83 -6.55 -1.66
CA GLY A 103 -6.08 -5.81 -1.81
C GLY A 103 -6.11 -4.96 -3.09
N GLU A 104 -6.07 -3.63 -2.95
CA GLU A 104 -6.13 -2.68 -4.08
C GLU A 104 -4.75 -2.32 -4.66
N VAL A 105 -3.66 -2.74 -3.99
CA VAL A 105 -2.29 -2.51 -4.44
C VAL A 105 -1.63 -3.86 -4.67
N SER A 106 -0.86 -3.97 -5.74
CA SER A 106 0.10 -5.06 -5.91
C SER A 106 1.50 -4.52 -5.69
N LEU A 107 2.37 -5.27 -5.02
CA LEU A 107 3.76 -4.88 -4.82
C LEU A 107 4.67 -5.69 -5.74
N LEU A 108 5.46 -5.00 -6.56
CA LEU A 108 6.55 -5.58 -7.32
C LEU A 108 7.85 -5.49 -6.51
N TYR A 109 8.54 -6.62 -6.42
CA TYR A 109 9.85 -6.77 -5.81
C TYR A 109 10.84 -6.98 -6.94
N ILE A 110 11.87 -6.15 -6.98
CA ILE A 110 12.96 -6.25 -7.97
C ILE A 110 14.20 -6.67 -7.20
N HIS A 111 14.67 -7.89 -7.43
CA HIS A 111 15.86 -8.40 -6.76
C HIS A 111 17.11 -8.07 -7.56
N PHE A 112 18.05 -7.38 -6.92
CA PHE A 112 19.34 -6.98 -7.46
C PHE A 112 20.44 -7.79 -6.77
N ASP A 113 21.26 -8.46 -7.56
CA ASP A 113 22.35 -9.29 -7.08
C ASP A 113 23.67 -8.96 -7.78
N SER A 114 24.78 -9.21 -7.09
CA SER A 114 26.12 -9.10 -7.64
C SER A 114 27.05 -10.11 -6.98
N SER A 115 27.80 -10.84 -7.79
CA SER A 115 28.82 -11.79 -7.33
C SER A 115 30.13 -11.12 -6.90
N LEU A 116 30.22 -9.80 -7.04
CA LEU A 116 31.45 -9.04 -6.88
C LEU A 116 31.70 -8.61 -5.43
N ILE A 117 32.96 -8.29 -5.17
CA ILE A 117 33.42 -7.75 -3.91
C ILE A 117 33.56 -6.23 -4.06
N PHE A 118 33.02 -5.49 -3.10
CA PHE A 118 32.94 -4.05 -3.13
C PHE A 118 33.74 -3.40 -2.01
N THR A 119 34.25 -2.21 -2.27
CA THR A 119 34.75 -1.30 -1.24
C THR A 119 33.61 -0.45 -0.68
N GLU A 120 33.80 0.19 0.47
CA GLU A 120 32.83 1.14 1.04
C GLU A 120 32.43 2.24 0.02
N SER A 121 33.42 2.76 -0.71
CA SER A 121 33.19 3.80 -1.71
C SER A 121 32.34 3.31 -2.90
N ASP A 122 32.46 2.02 -3.24
CA ASP A 122 31.66 1.41 -4.29
C ASP A 122 30.22 1.20 -3.84
N ILE A 123 30.00 0.70 -2.62
CA ILE A 123 28.65 0.51 -2.06
C ILE A 123 27.89 1.84 -2.03
N SER A 124 28.54 2.92 -1.59
CA SER A 124 27.90 4.23 -1.55
C SER A 124 27.49 4.74 -2.93
N LYS A 125 28.30 4.48 -3.97
CA LYS A 125 27.94 4.81 -5.35
C LYS A 125 26.80 3.92 -5.85
N LEU A 126 26.91 2.63 -5.59
CA LEU A 126 25.98 1.60 -6.05
C LEU A 126 24.56 1.84 -5.51
N ASN A 127 24.43 2.10 -4.20
CA ASN A 127 23.14 2.42 -3.57
C ASN A 127 22.45 3.67 -4.15
N LYS A 128 23.19 4.54 -4.86
CA LYS A 128 22.63 5.74 -5.49
C LYS A 128 22.27 5.56 -6.95
N THR A 129 22.85 4.56 -7.62
CA THR A 129 22.69 4.34 -9.05
C THR A 129 21.66 3.25 -9.31
N VAL A 130 21.73 2.14 -8.57
CA VAL A 130 20.92 0.94 -8.86
C VAL A 130 19.43 1.20 -8.71
N PHE A 131 19.03 1.97 -7.69
CA PHE A 131 17.61 2.21 -7.37
C PHE A 131 17.03 3.44 -8.06
N GLN A 132 17.74 4.07 -9.00
CA GLN A 132 17.23 5.22 -9.75
C GLN A 132 16.02 4.82 -10.58
N TRP A 133 14.93 5.57 -10.43
CA TRP A 133 13.67 5.30 -11.11
C TRP A 133 13.30 6.40 -12.09
N GLU A 134 13.35 7.65 -11.64
CA GLU A 134 12.98 8.84 -12.42
C GLU A 134 14.13 9.87 -12.41
N PRO A 135 14.28 10.66 -13.49
CA PRO A 135 15.29 11.70 -13.55
C PRO A 135 14.94 12.85 -12.60
N ARG A 136 15.86 13.15 -11.67
CA ARG A 136 15.75 14.30 -10.75
C ARG A 136 15.63 15.68 -11.43
N THR A 137 16.19 15.81 -12.63
CA THR A 137 16.18 17.05 -13.42
C THR A 137 16.15 16.70 -14.91
N GLN A 138 15.77 17.65 -15.77
CA GLN A 138 15.78 17.45 -17.23
C GLN A 138 17.14 17.03 -17.80
N LYS A 139 18.24 17.35 -17.10
CA LYS A 139 19.62 16.99 -17.51
C LYS A 139 20.12 15.69 -16.87
N HIS A 140 19.42 15.16 -15.88
CA HIS A 140 19.84 13.96 -15.17
C HIS A 140 19.45 12.74 -16.00
N GLN A 141 20.44 11.97 -16.44
CA GLN A 141 20.22 10.68 -17.09
C GLN A 141 20.12 9.59 -16.02
N VAL A 142 19.06 8.79 -16.08
CA VAL A 142 18.89 7.61 -15.22
C VAL A 142 19.77 6.46 -15.69
N SER A 143 20.11 5.58 -14.75
CA SER A 143 20.89 4.36 -15.01
C SER A 143 20.26 3.49 -16.10
N GLN A 144 21.10 3.00 -17.02
CA GLN A 144 20.69 2.19 -18.16
C GLN A 144 20.89 0.70 -17.86
N TRP A 145 19.97 -0.12 -18.35
CA TRP A 145 19.96 -1.56 -18.17
C TRP A 145 19.89 -2.26 -19.52
N LEU A 146 20.63 -3.36 -19.65
CA LEU A 146 20.66 -4.24 -20.80
C LEU A 146 19.75 -5.44 -20.55
N SER A 147 18.80 -5.72 -21.45
CA SER A 147 17.98 -6.94 -21.37
C SER A 147 18.67 -8.14 -22.02
N ALA A 148 18.12 -9.33 -21.83
CA ALA A 148 18.56 -10.54 -22.52
C ALA A 148 18.45 -10.46 -24.07
N GLU A 149 17.65 -9.53 -24.61
CA GLU A 149 17.50 -9.22 -26.04
C GLU A 149 18.45 -8.11 -26.52
N ASP A 150 19.46 -7.75 -25.71
CA ASP A 150 20.44 -6.70 -25.96
C ASP A 150 19.82 -5.28 -26.14
N LYS A 151 18.62 -5.05 -25.61
CA LYS A 151 17.99 -3.72 -25.59
C LYS A 151 18.51 -2.90 -24.41
N ILE A 152 18.94 -1.66 -24.69
CA ILE A 152 19.42 -0.71 -23.69
C ILE A 152 18.35 0.34 -23.42
N GLN A 153 17.84 0.36 -22.19
CA GLN A 153 16.78 1.27 -21.76
C GLN A 153 16.85 1.54 -20.24
N GLY A 154 16.05 2.49 -19.75
CA GLY A 154 15.89 2.69 -18.30
C GLY A 154 15.10 1.56 -17.64
N LEU A 155 15.34 1.30 -16.35
CA LEU A 155 14.70 0.20 -15.62
C LEU A 155 13.16 0.26 -15.69
N LYS A 156 12.60 1.46 -15.53
CA LYS A 156 11.15 1.69 -15.64
C LYS A 156 10.56 1.18 -16.96
N GLN A 157 11.26 1.41 -18.07
CA GLN A 157 10.81 1.00 -19.41
C GLN A 157 10.85 -0.52 -19.55
N HIS A 158 11.96 -1.15 -19.15
CA HIS A 158 12.06 -2.61 -19.13
C HIS A 158 10.98 -3.29 -18.30
N ILE A 159 10.69 -2.78 -17.09
CA ILE A 159 9.63 -3.33 -16.24
C ILE A 159 8.24 -3.06 -16.85
N SER A 160 8.02 -1.90 -17.47
CA SER A 160 6.76 -1.59 -18.16
C SER A 160 6.50 -2.52 -19.34
N GLU A 161 7.53 -2.80 -20.15
CA GLU A 161 7.47 -3.78 -21.25
C GLU A 161 7.24 -5.21 -20.73
N LEU A 162 7.93 -5.61 -19.66
CA LEU A 162 7.81 -6.95 -19.08
C LEU A 162 6.43 -7.20 -18.47
N LEU A 163 5.81 -6.18 -17.87
CA LEU A 163 4.46 -6.29 -17.28
C LEU A 163 3.33 -5.98 -18.27
N ASP A 164 3.64 -5.53 -19.50
CA ASP A 164 2.64 -5.08 -20.49
C ASP A 164 1.65 -4.04 -19.90
N ILE A 165 2.16 -3.13 -19.06
CA ILE A 165 1.42 -2.01 -18.48
C ILE A 165 2.25 -0.73 -18.52
N PRO A 166 1.66 0.44 -18.85
CA PRO A 166 2.35 1.71 -18.74
C PRO A 166 2.54 2.05 -17.26
N LEU A 167 3.81 2.28 -16.85
CA LEU A 167 4.15 2.69 -15.48
C LEU A 167 4.17 4.22 -15.34
N GLU A 168 3.24 4.93 -15.98
CA GLU A 168 3.19 6.39 -15.90
C GLU A 168 2.75 6.85 -14.50
N GLN A 169 3.29 8.00 -14.05
CA GLN A 169 2.85 8.62 -12.81
C GLN A 169 1.44 9.17 -13.02
N ASP A 170 0.52 8.77 -12.16
CA ASP A 170 -0.80 9.39 -12.13
C ASP A 170 -0.65 10.84 -11.65
N SER A 171 -0.80 11.77 -12.57
CA SER A 171 -0.60 13.21 -12.38
C SER A 171 -1.44 13.85 -11.26
N HIS A 172 -2.40 13.11 -10.71
CA HIS A 172 -3.36 13.59 -9.71
C HIS A 172 -2.88 13.46 -8.26
N TYR A 173 -1.79 12.74 -7.99
CA TYR A 173 -1.24 12.61 -6.64
C TYR A 173 -0.02 13.52 -6.46
N GLU A 174 -0.15 14.51 -5.57
CA GLU A 174 0.89 15.53 -5.32
C GLU A 174 2.11 14.96 -4.57
N GLU A 175 1.93 13.89 -3.78
CA GLU A 175 3.03 13.16 -3.15
C GLU A 175 3.44 11.98 -4.05
N ASP A 176 4.44 12.21 -4.92
CA ASP A 176 5.17 11.13 -5.56
C ASP A 176 5.73 10.23 -4.46
N THR A 177 5.02 9.13 -4.18
CA THR A 177 5.24 8.30 -2.97
C THR A 177 6.67 7.75 -2.91
N PHE A 178 7.35 7.74 -4.07
CA PHE A 178 8.70 7.19 -4.26
C PHE A 178 9.70 8.26 -4.72
N GLY A 179 9.23 9.32 -5.38
CA GLY A 179 10.11 10.36 -5.91
C GLY A 179 11.00 9.78 -7.01
N HIS A 180 12.28 10.14 -6.97
CA HIS A 180 13.24 9.79 -8.02
C HIS A 180 13.92 8.42 -7.86
N GLU A 181 13.68 7.73 -6.74
CA GLU A 181 14.30 6.44 -6.42
C GLU A 181 13.25 5.44 -5.96
N LEU A 182 13.45 4.17 -6.27
CA LEU A 182 12.64 3.10 -5.70
C LEU A 182 12.82 3.06 -4.18
N VAL A 183 11.73 2.73 -3.47
CA VAL A 183 11.87 2.25 -2.09
C VAL A 183 12.74 1.02 -2.12
N ASN A 184 13.77 0.99 -1.28
CA ASN A 184 14.76 -0.06 -1.34
C ASN A 184 15.10 -0.65 0.01
N CYS A 185 15.47 -1.92 -0.03
CA CYS A 185 16.18 -2.63 1.02
C CYS A 185 17.56 -3.01 0.48
N THR A 186 18.61 -2.74 1.25
CA THR A 186 19.98 -3.11 0.92
C THR A 186 20.56 -3.97 2.03
N TRP A 187 21.19 -5.08 1.67
CA TRP A 187 21.97 -5.91 2.57
C TRP A 187 23.45 -5.83 2.22
N ILE A 188 24.27 -5.54 3.22
CA ILE A 188 25.73 -5.44 3.09
C ILE A 188 26.37 -6.40 4.08
N LYS A 189 27.25 -7.28 3.60
CA LYS A 189 28.03 -8.20 4.42
C LYS A 189 29.48 -7.82 4.40
N GLN A 190 30.07 -7.55 5.56
CA GLN A 190 31.51 -7.41 5.70
C GLN A 190 32.20 -8.78 5.55
N ILE A 191 33.24 -8.83 4.72
CA ILE A 191 33.99 -10.07 4.41
C ILE A 191 35.30 -10.14 5.21
N ASN A 192 35.95 -9.00 5.43
CA ASN A 192 37.23 -8.89 6.13
C ASN A 192 37.29 -7.59 6.96
N GLY A 193 38.40 -7.35 7.67
CA GLY A 193 38.61 -6.09 8.40
C GLY A 193 37.71 -5.92 9.64
N PHE A 194 37.28 -7.02 10.27
CA PHE A 194 36.41 -7.00 11.45
C PHE A 194 37.05 -6.34 12.68
N GLU A 195 38.39 -6.27 12.72
CA GLU A 195 39.16 -5.63 13.79
C GLU A 195 39.40 -4.13 13.56
N ASP A 196 39.07 -3.61 12.37
CA ASP A 196 39.18 -2.19 12.06
C ASP A 196 37.96 -1.43 12.61
N ASP A 197 38.18 -0.36 13.39
CA ASP A 197 37.13 0.60 13.82
C ASP A 197 36.44 1.33 12.64
N LYS A 198 36.89 1.08 11.41
CA LYS A 198 36.34 1.65 10.17
C LYS A 198 35.21 0.76 9.64
N SER A 199 34.09 0.75 10.36
CA SER A 199 32.83 0.15 9.89
C SER A 199 32.12 1.06 8.88
N ILE A 200 31.53 0.48 7.83
CA ILE A 200 30.62 1.21 6.95
C ILE A 200 29.48 1.85 7.76
N CYS A 201 29.28 3.15 7.61
CA CYS A 201 28.29 3.87 8.43
C CYS A 201 26.87 3.67 7.87
N VAL A 202 26.07 2.82 8.54
CA VAL A 202 24.66 2.54 8.17
C VAL A 202 23.85 3.83 8.00
N SER A 203 24.09 4.83 8.85
CA SER A 203 23.41 6.13 8.82
C SER A 203 23.71 6.94 7.57
N GLU A 204 24.92 6.83 7.01
CA GLU A 204 25.28 7.57 5.79
C GLU A 204 24.67 6.93 4.56
N LEU A 205 24.60 5.59 4.54
CA LEU A 205 23.94 4.83 3.49
C LEU A 205 22.42 5.03 3.51
N SER A 206 21.77 4.94 4.67
CA SER A 206 20.32 5.15 4.81
C SER A 206 19.92 6.60 4.49
N ALA A 207 20.78 7.58 4.80
CA ALA A 207 20.59 8.97 4.41
C ALA A 207 20.82 9.22 2.89
N GLY A 208 21.47 8.30 2.17
CA GLY A 208 21.78 8.44 0.74
C GLY A 208 22.83 9.51 0.44
N ILE A 209 23.74 9.77 1.37
CA ILE A 209 24.71 10.87 1.27
C ILE A 209 25.89 10.50 0.39
N ASN A 210 26.44 11.50 -0.32
CA ASN A 210 27.63 11.27 -1.14
C ASN A 210 28.86 11.37 -0.24
N CYS A 211 29.24 10.26 0.39
CA CYS A 211 30.43 10.23 1.25
C CYS A 211 31.73 10.59 0.49
N ASN A 212 31.72 10.54 -0.85
CA ASN A 212 32.86 10.93 -1.69
C ASN A 212 32.96 12.45 -1.93
N ASP A 213 31.91 13.24 -1.67
CA ASP A 213 31.97 14.70 -1.79
C ASP A 213 32.03 15.33 -0.39
N PRO A 214 33.15 15.96 -0.01
CA PRO A 214 33.36 16.47 1.34
C PRO A 214 32.39 17.58 1.75
N ARG A 215 31.65 18.17 0.80
CA ARG A 215 30.60 19.17 1.06
C ARG A 215 29.30 18.56 1.59
N TYR A 216 29.06 17.28 1.30
CA TYR A 216 27.86 16.59 1.74
C TYR A 216 28.16 15.76 2.97
N LYS A 217 27.93 16.35 4.15
CA LYS A 217 28.05 15.67 5.45
C LYS A 217 26.76 15.84 6.23
N LEU A 218 26.40 14.81 6.99
CA LEU A 218 25.33 14.92 7.98
C LEU A 218 25.69 16.02 8.99
N SER A 219 24.70 16.84 9.33
CA SER A 219 24.81 17.67 10.53
C SER A 219 24.97 16.75 11.74
N LYS A 220 25.63 17.25 12.80
CA LYS A 220 25.81 16.46 14.03
C LYS A 220 24.46 16.03 14.62
N THR A 221 23.46 16.91 14.55
CA THR A 221 22.11 16.65 15.05
C THR A 221 21.41 15.55 14.24
N GLU A 222 21.49 15.60 12.92
CA GLU A 222 20.87 14.58 12.07
C GLU A 222 21.59 13.24 12.20
N LYS A 223 22.93 13.25 12.29
CA LYS A 223 23.70 12.03 12.56
C LYS A 223 23.28 11.39 13.88
N GLN A 224 23.12 12.19 14.94
CA GLN A 224 22.67 11.69 16.23
C GLN A 224 21.25 11.12 16.14
N ARG A 225 20.30 11.83 15.52
CA ARG A 225 18.93 11.34 15.28
C ARG A 225 18.93 9.99 14.56
N LEU A 226 19.77 9.85 13.53
CA LEU A 226 19.89 8.63 12.73
C LEU A 226 20.52 7.49 13.52
N VAL A 227 21.47 7.75 14.42
CA VAL A 227 22.06 6.75 15.31
C VAL A 227 21.05 6.32 16.39
N ASP A 228 20.34 7.28 17.00
CA ASP A 228 19.35 7.00 18.04
C ASP A 228 18.13 6.21 17.51
N SER A 229 17.89 6.26 16.19
CA SER A 229 16.84 5.51 15.50
C SER A 229 17.33 4.18 14.92
N GLN A 230 18.55 3.73 15.21
CA GLN A 230 19.03 2.43 14.76
C GLN A 230 18.36 1.29 15.52
N PHE A 231 18.08 0.21 14.80
CA PHE A 231 17.62 -1.03 15.38
C PHE A 231 18.83 -1.93 15.66
N ASP A 232 19.36 -1.82 16.88
CA ASP A 232 20.53 -2.56 17.35
C ASP A 232 20.10 -3.62 18.38
N TYR A 233 19.46 -4.68 17.90
CA TYR A 233 18.99 -5.76 18.79
C TYR A 233 20.00 -6.91 18.96
N TRP A 234 20.89 -7.11 17.97
CA TRP A 234 22.01 -8.06 18.06
C TRP A 234 23.32 -7.30 17.88
N ALA A 235 24.38 -7.71 18.58
CA ALA A 235 25.71 -7.07 18.52
C ALA A 235 26.37 -7.14 17.11
N ASP A 236 25.77 -7.91 16.23
CA ASP A 236 26.38 -8.60 15.10
C ASP A 236 25.90 -8.06 13.74
N TRP A 237 24.73 -7.43 13.72
CA TRP A 237 24.18 -6.77 12.54
C TRP A 237 23.31 -5.59 12.94
N ARG A 238 23.32 -4.54 12.12
CA ARG A 238 22.61 -3.27 12.35
C ARG A 238 21.57 -3.05 11.26
N CYS A 239 20.47 -2.41 11.62
CA CYS A 239 19.39 -2.09 10.70
C CYS A 239 18.95 -0.65 10.87
N GLN A 240 18.81 0.06 9.75
CA GLN A 240 18.31 1.42 9.76
C GLN A 240 17.34 1.66 8.60
N PHE A 241 16.13 2.11 8.93
CA PHE A 241 15.15 2.55 7.95
C PHE A 241 15.02 4.07 8.01
N ASN A 242 15.26 4.75 6.89
CA ASN A 242 15.09 6.20 6.80
C ASN A 242 14.40 6.57 5.48
N LEU A 243 13.24 7.22 5.59
CA LEU A 243 12.38 7.60 4.47
C LEU A 243 11.97 6.39 3.61
N ASN A 244 12.71 6.14 2.52
CA ASN A 244 12.44 5.08 1.55
C ASN A 244 13.62 4.08 1.43
N ARG A 245 14.64 4.18 2.31
CA ARG A 245 15.84 3.35 2.27
C ARG A 245 16.01 2.55 3.56
N LEU A 246 15.88 1.24 3.45
CA LEU A 246 16.17 0.28 4.50
C LEU A 246 17.55 -0.33 4.26
N VAL A 247 18.44 -0.22 5.25
CA VAL A 247 19.82 -0.74 5.14
C VAL A 247 20.07 -1.71 6.28
N PHE A 248 20.47 -2.93 5.92
CA PHE A 248 21.00 -3.92 6.82
C PHE A 248 22.51 -4.07 6.61
N VAL A 249 23.27 -4.01 7.69
CA VAL A 249 24.71 -4.26 7.67
C VAL A 249 25.01 -5.43 8.59
N ASP A 250 25.62 -6.47 8.03
CA ASP A 250 26.06 -7.67 8.72
C ASP A 250 27.58 -7.64 8.88
N GLN A 251 28.03 -7.53 10.12
CA GLN A 251 29.45 -7.46 10.48
C GLN A 251 29.92 -8.71 11.22
N THR A 252 29.13 -9.79 11.18
CA THR A 252 29.58 -11.07 11.75
C THR A 252 30.66 -11.72 10.90
N PRO A 253 31.69 -12.34 11.50
CA PRO A 253 32.64 -13.18 10.76
C PRO A 253 31.99 -14.45 10.17
N GLU A 254 30.97 -15.00 10.85
CA GLU A 254 30.29 -16.24 10.48
C GLU A 254 29.09 -16.01 9.54
N GLU A 255 28.45 -17.09 9.09
CA GLU A 255 27.22 -16.99 8.31
C GLU A 255 26.05 -16.56 9.21
N SER A 256 25.51 -15.38 8.92
CA SER A 256 24.44 -14.78 9.72
C SER A 256 23.06 -15.33 9.37
N SER A 257 22.23 -15.48 10.40
CA SER A 257 20.79 -15.72 10.24
C SER A 257 20.08 -14.61 9.44
N LEU A 258 20.69 -13.42 9.31
CA LEU A 258 20.14 -12.33 8.52
C LEU A 258 20.01 -12.71 7.05
N LYS A 259 21.05 -13.29 6.45
CA LYS A 259 21.04 -13.74 5.04
C LYS A 259 19.91 -14.76 4.82
N TRP A 260 19.74 -15.69 5.77
CA TRP A 260 18.69 -16.70 5.72
C TRP A 260 17.28 -16.09 5.75
N ASN A 261 17.04 -15.10 6.61
CA ASN A 261 15.74 -14.46 6.76
C ASN A 261 15.44 -13.43 5.66
N LEU A 262 16.46 -12.84 5.07
CA LEU A 262 16.32 -11.73 4.12
C LEU A 262 16.42 -12.19 2.66
N SER A 263 17.43 -12.99 2.31
CA SER A 263 17.69 -13.45 0.94
C SER A 263 17.05 -14.82 0.66
N ASN A 264 17.19 -15.81 1.56
CA ASN A 264 16.70 -17.17 1.25
C ASN A 264 15.17 -17.30 1.40
N ASN A 265 14.60 -16.76 2.49
CA ASN A 265 13.17 -16.90 2.77
C ASN A 265 12.35 -15.64 2.50
N HIS A 266 13.01 -14.48 2.36
CA HIS A 266 12.36 -13.17 2.17
C HIS A 266 11.42 -12.74 3.31
N TYR A 267 11.57 -13.31 4.51
CA TYR A 267 10.73 -12.97 5.66
C TYR A 267 10.81 -11.49 6.02
N TYR A 268 12.02 -10.94 6.15
CA TYR A 268 12.21 -9.53 6.53
C TYR A 268 11.84 -8.56 5.40
N LEU A 269 11.94 -8.99 4.14
CA LEU A 269 11.43 -8.23 3.00
C LEU A 269 9.91 -8.18 3.01
N ASP A 270 9.24 -9.28 3.39
CA ASP A 270 7.78 -9.31 3.50
C ASP A 270 7.29 -8.40 4.64
N LEU A 271 8.04 -8.30 5.75
CA LEU A 271 7.76 -7.31 6.81
C LEU A 271 7.83 -5.88 6.27
N PHE A 272 8.90 -5.58 5.53
CA PHE A 272 9.10 -4.26 4.94
C PHE A 272 8.01 -3.94 3.91
N ALA A 273 7.70 -4.89 3.03
CA ALA A 273 6.65 -4.77 2.04
C ALA A 273 5.27 -4.50 2.66
N ALA A 274 4.94 -5.15 3.78
CA ALA A 274 3.71 -4.87 4.51
C ALA A 274 3.63 -3.41 5.01
N VAL A 275 4.75 -2.84 5.44
CA VAL A 275 4.83 -1.42 5.84
C VAL A 275 4.69 -0.49 4.64
N ILE A 276 5.39 -0.78 3.54
CA ILE A 276 5.29 0.03 2.30
C ILE A 276 3.86 0.00 1.76
N TYR A 277 3.24 -1.18 1.71
CA TYR A 277 1.85 -1.33 1.33
C TYR A 277 0.91 -0.45 2.17
N GLN A 278 1.00 -0.54 3.51
CA GLN A 278 0.13 0.23 4.39
C GLN A 278 0.38 1.73 4.27
N ARG A 279 1.64 2.17 4.19
CA ARG A 279 2.00 3.58 3.99
C ARG A 279 1.41 4.11 2.68
N THR A 280 1.60 3.37 1.58
CA THR A 280 1.11 3.76 0.26
C THR A 280 -0.42 3.85 0.22
N ILE A 281 -1.14 2.88 0.79
CA ILE A 281 -2.60 2.92 0.85
C ILE A 281 -3.11 4.07 1.73
N LEU A 282 -2.51 4.27 2.92
CA LEU A 282 -2.92 5.33 3.84
C LEU A 282 -2.71 6.73 3.23
N ASN A 283 -1.56 6.97 2.61
CA ASN A 283 -1.31 8.24 1.91
C ASN A 283 -2.28 8.43 0.74
N ARG A 284 -2.56 7.37 -0.02
CA ARG A 284 -3.56 7.43 -1.10
C ARG A 284 -4.94 7.78 -0.56
N PHE A 285 -5.36 7.22 0.56
CA PHE A 285 -6.63 7.58 1.18
C PHE A 285 -6.65 9.04 1.64
N LYS A 286 -5.57 9.53 2.24
CA LYS A 286 -5.41 10.95 2.59
C LYS A 286 -5.56 11.86 1.36
N ASP A 287 -4.90 11.53 0.25
CA ASP A 287 -4.97 12.32 -0.99
C ASP A 287 -6.37 12.27 -1.62
N GLU A 288 -6.96 11.08 -1.73
CA GLU A 288 -8.32 10.91 -2.24
C GLU A 288 -9.34 11.65 -1.37
N MET A 289 -9.16 11.71 -0.04
CA MET A 289 -10.02 12.46 0.86
C MET A 289 -10.00 13.97 0.59
N MET A 290 -8.82 14.53 0.29
CA MET A 290 -8.66 15.95 -0.02
C MET A 290 -9.37 16.31 -1.34
N LEU A 291 -9.41 15.38 -2.29
CA LEU A 291 -9.93 15.61 -3.65
C LEU A 291 -11.41 15.20 -3.83
N CYS A 292 -11.96 14.33 -2.96
CA CYS A 292 -13.29 13.73 -3.17
C CYS A 292 -14.48 14.66 -2.89
N SER A 293 -15.45 14.61 -3.80
CA SER A 293 -16.80 15.20 -3.61
C SER A 293 -17.63 14.43 -2.57
N ASN A 294 -18.65 15.06 -1.99
CA ASN A 294 -19.50 14.46 -0.94
C ASN A 294 -20.11 13.09 -1.31
N LYS A 295 -20.35 12.81 -2.60
CA LYS A 295 -20.91 11.53 -3.05
C LYS A 295 -19.88 10.39 -3.05
N GLN A 296 -18.63 10.70 -3.40
CA GLN A 296 -17.51 9.75 -3.46
C GLN A 296 -16.95 9.40 -2.06
N ARG A 297 -17.16 10.29 -1.07
CA ARG A 297 -16.73 10.08 0.31
C ARG A 297 -17.34 8.83 0.97
N GLY A 298 -18.56 8.44 0.61
CA GLY A 298 -19.18 7.22 1.12
C GLY A 298 -18.48 5.94 0.63
N GLU A 299 -18.15 5.88 -0.66
CA GLU A 299 -17.41 4.75 -1.25
C GLU A 299 -15.97 4.67 -0.70
N LEU A 300 -15.32 5.83 -0.50
CA LEU A 300 -14.00 5.92 0.12
C LEU A 300 -14.02 5.38 1.57
N TYR A 301 -15.05 5.72 2.34
CA TYR A 301 -15.23 5.19 3.69
C TYR A 301 -15.36 3.65 3.70
N GLU A 302 -16.15 3.08 2.78
CA GLU A 302 -16.29 1.63 2.67
C GLU A 302 -14.96 0.94 2.32
N ARG A 303 -14.18 1.53 1.40
CA ARG A 303 -12.83 1.04 1.06
C ARG A 303 -11.88 1.07 2.25
N ILE A 304 -11.88 2.16 3.02
CA ILE A 304 -11.05 2.31 4.22
C ILE A 304 -11.46 1.32 5.32
N SER A 305 -12.76 1.12 5.51
CA SER A 305 -13.29 0.13 6.45
C SER A 305 -12.86 -1.29 6.07
N ASN A 306 -12.93 -1.64 4.78
CA ASN A 306 -12.44 -2.91 4.28
C ASN A 306 -10.92 -3.06 4.49
N PHE A 307 -10.13 -2.02 4.23
CA PHE A 307 -8.70 -2.01 4.54
C PHE A 307 -8.43 -2.32 6.01
N ARG A 308 -9.09 -1.64 6.96
CA ARG A 308 -8.92 -1.88 8.40
C ARG A 308 -9.28 -3.31 8.81
N ARG A 309 -10.31 -3.89 8.20
CA ARG A 309 -10.81 -5.21 8.57
C ARG A 309 -9.98 -6.35 8.00
N GLN A 310 -9.47 -6.19 6.77
CA GLN A 310 -8.90 -7.29 6.00
C GLN A 310 -7.40 -7.17 5.76
N TYR A 311 -6.87 -5.94 5.72
CA TYR A 311 -5.53 -5.67 5.20
C TYR A 311 -4.63 -4.89 6.15
N LYS A 312 -5.18 -4.23 7.18
CA LYS A 312 -4.39 -3.63 8.27
C LYS A 312 -3.71 -4.74 9.07
N ILE A 313 -2.38 -4.68 9.14
CA ILE A 313 -1.57 -5.68 9.83
C ILE A 313 -1.15 -5.10 11.18
N THR A 314 -1.78 -5.58 12.25
CA THR A 314 -1.39 -5.23 13.63
C THR A 314 -0.34 -6.20 14.18
N HIS A 315 -0.45 -7.48 13.82
CA HIS A 315 0.47 -8.54 14.24
C HIS A 315 0.88 -9.39 13.04
N ILE A 316 2.12 -9.26 12.62
CA ILE A 316 2.60 -9.84 11.36
C ILE A 316 3.21 -11.22 11.55
N SER A 317 3.87 -11.46 12.68
CA SER A 317 4.65 -12.67 12.91
C SER A 317 4.29 -13.37 14.22
N THR A 318 4.47 -14.69 14.24
CA THR A 318 4.44 -15.50 15.46
C THR A 318 5.74 -15.39 16.25
N TYR A 319 6.79 -14.84 15.65
CA TYR A 319 8.11 -14.68 16.24
C TYR A 319 8.25 -13.28 16.85
N PRO A 320 8.48 -13.15 18.18
CA PRO A 320 8.54 -11.86 18.84
C PRO A 320 9.59 -10.90 18.26
N PHE A 321 10.69 -11.44 17.74
CA PHE A 321 11.74 -10.64 17.11
C PHE A 321 11.27 -9.98 15.81
N ALA A 322 10.68 -10.75 14.91
CA ALA A 322 10.14 -10.25 13.65
C ALA A 322 9.03 -9.23 13.90
N GLU A 323 8.21 -9.45 14.93
CA GLU A 323 7.20 -8.50 15.35
C GLU A 323 7.80 -7.15 15.80
N ARG A 324 8.89 -7.18 16.59
CA ARG A 324 9.60 -5.94 16.99
C ARG A 324 10.24 -5.23 15.80
N LEU A 325 10.84 -5.97 14.87
CA LEU A 325 11.42 -5.40 13.66
C LEU A 325 10.34 -4.73 12.79
N TYR A 326 9.18 -5.37 12.68
CA TYR A 326 8.02 -4.80 11.99
C TYR A 326 7.49 -3.54 12.67
N GLN A 327 7.34 -3.54 14.00
CA GLN A 327 6.95 -2.35 14.77
C GLN A 327 7.93 -1.20 14.55
N TYR A 328 9.23 -1.48 14.60
CA TYR A 328 10.26 -0.51 14.26
C TYR A 328 10.06 0.06 12.84
N PHE A 329 9.78 -0.77 11.84
CA PHE A 329 9.49 -0.26 10.49
C PHE A 329 8.21 0.59 10.43
N CYS A 330 7.15 0.20 11.15
CA CYS A 330 5.93 0.99 11.25
C CYS A 330 6.18 2.37 11.86
N ASP A 331 7.00 2.42 12.92
CA ASP A 331 7.35 3.66 13.63
C ASP A 331 8.19 4.57 12.72
N GLN A 332 9.21 4.04 12.04
CA GLN A 332 10.02 4.84 11.11
C GLN A 332 9.25 5.29 9.86
N ALA A 333 8.18 4.59 9.49
CA ALA A 333 7.26 5.00 8.42
C ALA A 333 6.17 5.96 8.88
N ASP A 334 6.14 6.34 10.18
CA ASP A 334 5.12 7.19 10.78
C ASP A 334 3.67 6.70 10.53
N LEU A 335 3.46 5.37 10.44
CA LEU A 335 2.17 4.82 10.03
C LEU A 335 1.01 5.28 10.93
N SER A 336 1.23 5.32 12.24
CA SER A 336 0.23 5.76 13.22
C SER A 336 -0.16 7.23 13.02
N SER A 337 0.83 8.10 12.77
CA SER A 337 0.61 9.53 12.52
C SER A 337 -0.16 9.77 11.22
N ILE A 338 0.15 9.03 10.15
CA ILE A 338 -0.60 9.09 8.89
C ILE A 338 -2.03 8.57 9.10
N GLU A 339 -2.17 7.47 9.82
CA GLU A 339 -3.45 6.86 10.14
C GLU A 339 -4.36 7.82 10.94
N ASP A 340 -3.84 8.42 12.02
CA ASP A 340 -4.58 9.36 12.86
C ASP A 340 -5.06 10.58 12.06
N LYS A 341 -4.20 11.17 11.23
CA LYS A 341 -4.57 12.30 10.36
C LYS A 341 -5.68 11.91 9.38
N THR A 342 -5.52 10.76 8.73
CA THR A 342 -6.49 10.26 7.75
C THR A 342 -7.83 9.98 8.43
N PHE A 343 -7.83 9.43 9.63
CA PHE A 343 -9.06 8.99 10.30
C PHE A 343 -9.82 10.07 11.04
N ILE A 344 -9.14 11.02 11.68
CA ILE A 344 -9.83 12.15 12.34
C ILE A 344 -10.65 12.94 11.31
N GLU A 345 -10.05 13.24 10.16
CA GLU A 345 -10.75 13.93 9.07
C GLU A 345 -11.89 13.08 8.49
N LEU A 346 -11.73 11.75 8.48
CA LEU A 346 -12.71 10.82 7.92
C LEU A 346 -13.93 10.63 8.83
N GLU A 347 -13.74 10.50 10.14
CA GLU A 347 -14.84 10.40 11.10
C GLU A 347 -15.69 11.67 11.09
N HIS A 348 -15.04 12.83 11.02
CA HIS A 348 -15.72 14.12 10.87
C HIS A 348 -16.55 14.17 9.57
N ASN A 349 -15.94 13.82 8.44
CA ASN A 349 -16.61 13.83 7.14
C ASN A 349 -17.74 12.80 7.02
N HIS A 350 -17.58 11.61 7.62
CA HIS A 350 -18.62 10.58 7.63
C HIS A 350 -19.84 11.01 8.44
N ALA A 351 -19.64 11.68 9.59
CA ALA A 351 -20.74 12.23 10.38
C ALA A 351 -21.57 13.24 9.55
N LEU A 352 -20.90 14.14 8.83
CA LEU A 352 -21.55 15.11 7.93
C LEU A 352 -22.31 14.43 6.79
N TRP A 353 -21.71 13.41 6.17
CA TRP A 353 -22.36 12.66 5.10
C TRP A 353 -23.59 11.90 5.59
N LYS A 354 -23.48 11.22 6.75
CA LYS A 354 -24.59 10.48 7.33
C LYS A 354 -25.75 11.41 7.66
N GLN A 355 -25.46 12.58 8.23
CA GLN A 355 -26.47 13.62 8.46
C GLN A 355 -27.15 14.06 7.16
N ALA A 356 -26.38 14.40 6.12
CA ALA A 356 -26.95 14.80 4.82
C ALA A 356 -27.80 13.67 4.17
N ARG A 357 -27.41 12.41 4.35
CA ARG A 357 -28.16 11.25 3.86
C ARG A 357 -29.45 11.02 4.65
N GLU A 358 -29.42 11.18 5.97
CA GLU A 358 -30.63 11.15 6.81
C GLU A 358 -31.58 12.31 6.46
N GLU A 359 -31.06 13.51 6.22
CA GLU A 359 -31.85 14.66 5.76
C GLU A 359 -32.50 14.41 4.38
N SER A 360 -31.74 13.87 3.42
CA SER A 360 -32.29 13.55 2.09
C SER A 360 -33.31 12.41 2.11
N THR A 361 -33.09 11.36 2.90
CA THR A 361 -34.09 10.29 3.07
C THR A 361 -35.34 10.78 3.78
N ASN A 362 -35.19 11.64 4.80
CA ASN A 362 -36.32 12.29 5.47
C ASN A 362 -37.11 13.20 4.52
N THR A 363 -36.45 13.96 3.65
CA THR A 363 -37.16 14.80 2.66
C THR A 363 -37.91 13.96 1.62
N VAL A 364 -37.33 12.85 1.14
CA VAL A 364 -38.03 11.91 0.25
C VAL A 364 -39.24 11.29 0.95
N LEU A 365 -39.08 10.83 2.20
CA LEU A 365 -40.19 10.28 2.99
C LEU A 365 -41.30 11.30 3.22
N LEU A 366 -40.96 12.56 3.50
CA LEU A 366 -41.93 13.65 3.61
C LEU A 366 -42.68 13.88 2.29
N LEU A 367 -41.99 13.88 1.16
CA LEU A 367 -42.58 14.10 -0.15
C LEU A 367 -43.50 12.95 -0.57
N VAL A 368 -43.08 11.70 -0.36
CA VAL A 368 -43.92 10.50 -0.57
C VAL A 368 -45.14 10.54 0.35
N SER A 369 -44.96 10.91 1.61
CA SER A 369 -46.07 11.05 2.58
C SER A 369 -47.05 12.15 2.17
N LEU A 370 -46.56 13.27 1.63
CA LEU A 370 -47.38 14.38 1.16
C LEU A 370 -48.17 14.01 -0.11
N VAL A 371 -47.53 13.33 -1.06
CA VAL A 371 -48.19 12.79 -2.26
C VAL A 371 -49.26 11.76 -1.87
N ALA A 372 -48.95 10.84 -0.96
CA ALA A 372 -49.93 9.90 -0.43
C ALA A 372 -51.09 10.62 0.28
N ALA A 373 -50.80 11.68 1.06
CA ALA A 373 -51.82 12.48 1.72
C ALA A 373 -52.73 13.26 0.75
N LEU A 374 -52.25 13.58 -0.46
CA LEU A 374 -53.08 14.23 -1.49
C LEU A 374 -53.86 13.22 -2.34
N LEU A 375 -53.25 12.08 -2.66
CA LEU A 375 -53.85 11.06 -3.53
C LEU A 375 -54.93 10.24 -2.83
N VAL A 376 -54.80 9.97 -1.53
CA VAL A 376 -55.81 9.18 -0.78
C VAL A 376 -57.18 9.87 -0.77
N PRO A 377 -57.31 11.18 -0.44
CA PRO A 377 -58.57 11.89 -0.55
C PRO A 377 -59.07 12.02 -2.00
N ALA A 378 -58.18 12.31 -2.96
CA ALA A 378 -58.55 12.46 -4.37
C ALA A 378 -59.09 11.14 -4.97
N SER A 379 -58.46 10.01 -4.67
CA SER A 379 -58.94 8.67 -5.04
C SER A 379 -60.28 8.35 -4.39
N SER A 380 -60.47 8.74 -3.12
CA SER A 380 -61.75 8.57 -2.43
C SER A 380 -62.86 9.40 -3.12
N ILE A 381 -62.60 10.66 -3.46
CA ILE A 381 -63.54 11.54 -4.18
C ILE A 381 -63.85 11.02 -5.58
N ALA A 382 -62.85 10.55 -6.33
CA ALA A 382 -63.05 9.98 -7.66
C ALA A 382 -63.90 8.70 -7.62
N THR A 383 -63.68 7.85 -6.61
CA THR A 383 -64.51 6.65 -6.37
C THR A 383 -65.94 7.02 -6.01
N ILE A 384 -66.12 8.12 -5.25
CA ILE A 384 -67.43 8.67 -4.90
C ILE A 384 -68.17 9.21 -6.15
N MET A 385 -67.46 9.89 -7.04
CA MET A 385 -68.02 10.46 -8.27
C MET A 385 -68.27 9.45 -9.39
N ALA A 386 -67.65 8.26 -9.33
CA ALA A 386 -67.83 7.19 -10.30
C ALA A 386 -69.05 6.29 -10.03
N LEU A 387 -69.77 6.51 -8.91
CA LEU A 387 -70.97 5.77 -8.56
C LEU A 387 -72.21 6.34 -9.26
N SER A 388 -73.09 5.46 -9.74
CA SER A 388 -74.37 5.83 -10.36
C SER A 388 -75.39 6.27 -9.29
N ASP A 389 -76.37 7.12 -9.66
CA ASP A 389 -77.36 7.69 -8.72
C ASP A 389 -78.12 6.62 -7.91
N ASP A 390 -78.35 5.44 -8.50
CA ASP A 390 -79.00 4.30 -7.85
C ASP A 390 -78.16 3.66 -6.72
N GLN A 391 -76.85 3.96 -6.66
CA GLN A 391 -75.92 3.44 -5.66
C GLN A 391 -75.66 4.43 -4.50
N MET A 392 -76.10 5.69 -4.62
CA MET A 392 -75.93 6.74 -3.59
C MET A 392 -77.01 6.71 -2.50
N THR A 393 -77.12 5.58 -1.80
CA THR A 393 -78.09 5.39 -0.69
C THR A 393 -77.73 6.19 0.58
N PRO A 394 -78.66 6.40 1.53
CA PRO A 394 -78.36 7.08 2.81
C PRO A 394 -77.22 6.43 3.61
N VAL A 395 -77.09 5.11 3.51
CA VAL A 395 -76.02 4.33 4.14
C VAL A 395 -74.66 4.67 3.54
N TYR A 396 -74.60 4.90 2.23
CA TYR A 396 -73.39 5.31 1.55
C TYR A 396 -72.90 6.69 2.02
N TRP A 397 -73.79 7.67 2.20
CA TRP A 397 -73.42 9.00 2.71
C TRP A 397 -72.86 8.96 4.13
N ILE A 398 -73.45 8.12 5.01
CA ILE A 398 -72.95 7.92 6.37
C ILE A 398 -71.56 7.27 6.33
N LEU A 399 -71.38 6.20 5.55
CA LEU A 399 -70.11 5.50 5.45
C LEU A 399 -69.01 6.40 4.86
N SER A 400 -69.33 7.17 3.81
CA SER A 400 -68.43 8.14 3.19
C SER A 400 -68.04 9.26 4.17
N GLY A 401 -69.00 9.78 4.93
CA GLY A 401 -68.75 10.78 5.98
C GLY A 401 -67.83 10.24 7.08
N CYS A 402 -68.04 9.00 7.53
CA CYS A 402 -67.17 8.34 8.50
C CYS A 402 -65.74 8.14 7.97
N ILE A 403 -65.58 7.68 6.73
CA ILE A 403 -64.26 7.48 6.11
C ILE A 403 -63.53 8.82 5.95
N THR A 404 -64.23 9.87 5.55
CA THR A 404 -63.65 11.21 5.40
C THR A 404 -63.24 11.78 6.75
N LEU A 405 -64.07 11.61 7.79
CA LEU A 405 -63.73 12.01 9.15
C LEU A 405 -62.50 11.28 9.68
N ILE A 406 -62.43 9.95 9.50
CA ILE A 406 -61.26 9.15 9.90
C ILE A 406 -60.01 9.61 9.17
N THR A 407 -60.12 9.88 7.87
CA THR A 407 -58.99 10.34 7.05
C THR A 407 -58.47 11.70 7.52
N ILE A 408 -59.37 12.65 7.78
CA ILE A 408 -59.02 13.97 8.33
C ILE A 408 -58.37 13.82 9.71
N VAL A 409 -58.92 12.98 10.59
CA VAL A 409 -58.33 12.73 11.92
C VAL A 409 -56.93 12.14 11.77
N VAL A 410 -56.71 11.15 10.90
CA VAL A 410 -55.38 10.54 10.70
C VAL A 410 -54.38 11.53 10.09
N MET A 411 -54.81 12.45 9.24
CA MET A 411 -53.93 13.48 8.65
C MET A 411 -53.61 14.63 9.61
N VAL A 412 -54.58 15.07 10.41
CA VAL A 412 -54.46 16.25 11.30
C VAL A 412 -53.92 15.88 12.68
N TRP A 413 -54.15 14.66 13.16
CA TRP A 413 -53.73 14.23 14.49
C TRP A 413 -52.20 14.21 14.70
N PRO A 414 -51.37 13.70 13.76
CA PRO A 414 -49.92 13.73 13.91
C PRO A 414 -49.32 15.15 14.04
N PRO A 415 -49.65 16.14 13.19
CA PRO A 415 -49.16 17.50 13.35
C PRO A 415 -49.73 18.19 14.60
N PHE A 416 -51.00 17.97 14.94
CA PHE A 416 -51.61 18.52 16.16
C PHE A 416 -50.93 17.98 17.43
N LYS A 417 -50.59 16.68 17.45
CA LYS A 417 -49.86 16.05 18.56
C LYS A 417 -48.42 16.57 18.68
N ARG A 418 -47.73 16.86 17.57
CA ARG A 418 -46.39 17.49 17.59
C ARG A 418 -46.48 18.92 18.14
N TYR A 419 -47.43 19.72 17.66
CA TYR A 419 -47.67 21.08 18.17
C TYR A 419 -47.95 21.13 19.68
N LEU A 420 -48.73 20.18 20.21
CA LEU A 420 -48.99 20.07 21.65
C LEU A 420 -47.78 19.60 22.47
N LYS A 421 -46.83 18.88 21.86
CA LYS A 421 -45.63 18.39 22.54
C LYS A 421 -44.58 19.50 22.68
N ASP A 422 -44.43 20.33 21.66
CA ASP A 422 -43.50 21.47 21.68
C ASP A 422 -43.94 22.54 22.70
N ARG A 423 -45.25 22.67 22.97
CA ARG A 423 -45.80 23.55 24.02
C ARG A 423 -45.64 23.06 25.47
N LYS A 424 -45.16 21.83 25.69
CA LYS A 424 -44.86 21.31 27.05
C LYS A 424 -43.38 21.50 27.44
N LEU A 425 -42.57 22.05 26.54
CA LEU A 425 -41.14 22.32 26.73
C LEU A 425 -40.84 23.82 26.93
N GLU A 426 -41.86 24.68 26.89
CA GLU A 426 -41.89 26.00 27.54
C GLU A 426 -42.54 25.87 28.92
#